data_AF-A0A5E4LMD0-F1
#
_entry.id   AF-A0A5E4LMD0-F1
#
_cell.length_a   1.000
_cell.length_b   1.000
_cell.length_c   1.000
_cell.angle_alpha   90.00
_cell.angle_beta   90.00
_cell.angle_gamma   90.00
#
_symmetry.space_group_name_H-M   'P 1'
#
loop_
_entity.id
_entity.type
_entity.pdbx_description
1 polymer ?
#
loop_
_entity_poly.entity_id
_entity_poly.type
_entity_poly.pdbx_seq_one_letter_code
_entity_poly.pdbx_strand_id
1 'polypeptide(L)'
;MRWRSHAVIGALCSVLILYLLSTHEVSDLLVIAIFGALSALTPDLDHEMSKGRKLLDIGFIFSSFAILYWSGCHGEICSPDVSIFIMWLAVLGGYFLLFRFFKPKHRGITHSLVATFVFGMIIYVLLDWKFTVVGVLGYLSHLLADKEIKLI
;
A
#
# COMPACT_ATOMS: atom_id res chain seq x y z
N MET A 1 0.42 5.08 -17.44
CA MET A 1 -0.52 5.49 -16.39
C MET A 1 -0.55 7.01 -16.29
N ARG A 2 -1.75 7.61 -16.26
CA ARG A 2 -1.95 9.03 -15.91
C ARG A 2 -2.09 9.14 -14.38
N TRP A 3 -1.00 8.86 -13.65
CA TRP A 3 -1.02 8.69 -12.19
C TRP A 3 -1.68 9.85 -11.43
N ARG A 4 -1.50 11.08 -11.93
CA ARG A 4 -2.13 12.29 -11.37
C ARG A 4 -3.65 12.20 -11.39
N SER A 5 -4.24 11.70 -12.48
CA SER A 5 -5.68 11.56 -12.61
C SER A 5 -6.23 10.53 -11.62
N HIS A 6 -5.58 9.36 -11.49
CA HIS A 6 -6.01 8.33 -10.53
C HIS A 6 -5.87 8.83 -9.09
N ALA A 7 -4.77 9.49 -8.75
CA ALA A 7 -4.58 10.07 -7.42
C ALA A 7 -5.65 11.11 -7.08
N VAL A 8 -5.97 12.02 -8.02
CA VAL A 8 -7.01 13.04 -7.81
C VAL A 8 -8.39 12.42 -7.69
N ILE A 9 -8.76 11.48 -8.57
CA ILE A 9 -10.05 10.79 -8.51
C ILE A 9 -10.17 10.02 -7.18
N GLY A 10 -9.13 9.27 -6.80
CA GLY A 10 -9.09 8.52 -5.54
C GLY A 10 -9.26 9.42 -4.33
N ALA A 11 -8.55 10.56 -4.28
CA ALA A 11 -8.69 11.55 -3.21
C ALA A 11 -10.12 12.12 -3.14
N LEU A 12 -10.68 12.55 -4.27
CA LEU A 12 -12.00 13.18 -4.32
C LEU A 12 -13.11 12.19 -3.93
N CYS A 13 -13.08 10.96 -4.45
CA CYS A 13 -14.05 9.92 -4.09
C CYS A 13 -13.98 9.59 -2.58
N SER A 14 -12.77 9.54 -2.04
CA SER A 14 -12.52 9.25 -0.62
C SER A 14 -13.00 10.35 0.32
N VAL A 15 -12.73 11.60 -0.04
CA VAL A 15 -13.22 12.75 0.73
C VAL A 15 -14.74 12.80 0.68
N LEU A 16 -15.33 12.64 -0.52
CA LEU A 16 -16.78 12.68 -0.69
C LEU A 16 -17.47 11.61 0.16
N ILE A 17 -17.01 10.36 0.11
CA ILE A 17 -17.70 9.28 0.82
C ILE A 17 -17.59 9.41 2.34
N LEU A 18 -16.43 9.80 2.88
CA LEU A 18 -16.26 9.94 4.33
C LEU A 18 -16.90 11.21 4.86
N TYR A 19 -16.93 12.28 4.05
CA TYR A 19 -17.72 13.46 4.37
C TYR A 19 -19.20 13.11 4.54
N LEU A 20 -19.74 12.19 3.73
CA LEU A 20 -21.12 11.74 3.84
C LEU A 20 -21.35 10.74 4.97
N LEU A 21 -20.35 9.94 5.33
CA LEU A 21 -20.52 8.82 6.26
C LEU A 21 -20.10 9.08 7.71
N SER A 22 -19.10 9.94 7.96
CA SER A 22 -18.49 9.96 9.31
C SER A 22 -17.91 11.28 9.81
N THR A 23 -17.19 12.05 9.00
CA THR A 23 -16.38 13.17 9.52
C THR A 23 -16.46 14.40 8.63
N HIS A 24 -16.52 15.57 9.25
CA HIS A 24 -16.49 16.87 8.57
C HIS A 24 -15.25 17.69 8.97
N GLU A 25 -14.37 17.13 9.81
CA GLU A 25 -13.16 17.82 10.25
C GLU A 25 -12.14 17.91 9.12
N VAL A 26 -11.62 19.13 8.88
CA VAL A 26 -10.72 19.39 7.74
C VAL A 26 -9.44 18.55 7.83
N SER A 27 -8.90 18.36 9.04
CA SER A 27 -7.73 17.50 9.28
C SER A 27 -7.97 16.07 8.83
N ASP A 28 -9.11 15.48 9.21
CA ASP A 28 -9.48 14.13 8.82
C ASP A 28 -9.65 14.03 7.30
N LEU A 29 -10.35 14.98 6.69
CA LEU A 29 -10.57 15.01 5.25
C LEU A 29 -9.25 15.09 4.48
N LEU A 30 -8.27 15.84 4.98
CA LEU A 30 -6.93 15.89 4.38
C LEU A 30 -6.19 14.55 4.48
N VAL A 31 -6.22 13.90 5.64
CA VAL A 31 -5.61 12.57 5.83
C VAL A 31 -6.27 11.55 4.91
N ILE A 32 -7.61 11.56 4.83
CA ILE A 32 -8.40 10.69 3.97
C ILE A 32 -8.13 10.96 2.49
N ALA A 33 -7.98 12.22 2.08
CA ALA A 33 -7.63 12.58 0.71
C ALA A 33 -6.28 11.99 0.32
N ILE A 34 -5.28 12.13 1.19
CA ILE A 34 -3.93 11.58 0.96
C ILE A 34 -4.00 10.05 0.90
N PHE A 35 -4.67 9.42 1.85
CA PHE A 35 -4.78 7.96 1.89
C PHE A 35 -5.52 7.39 0.68
N GLY A 36 -6.61 8.05 0.26
CA GLY A 36 -7.36 7.73 -0.96
C GLY A 36 -6.53 7.87 -2.23
N ALA A 37 -5.75 8.95 -2.34
CA ALA A 37 -4.81 9.14 -3.44
C ALA A 37 -3.76 8.03 -3.51
N LEU A 38 -3.13 7.70 -2.38
CA LEU A 38 -2.13 6.63 -2.31
C LEU A 38 -2.74 5.26 -2.64
N SER A 39 -3.95 4.99 -2.14
CA SER A 39 -4.68 3.75 -2.40
C SER A 39 -5.00 3.60 -3.89
N ALA A 40 -5.39 4.68 -4.58
CA ALA A 40 -5.60 4.67 -6.02
C ALA A 40 -4.32 4.44 -6.85
N LEU A 41 -3.14 4.68 -6.29
CA LEU A 41 -1.85 4.40 -6.95
C LEU A 41 -1.32 3.00 -6.68
N THR A 42 -1.92 2.28 -5.71
CA THR A 42 -1.46 0.96 -5.26
C THR A 42 -1.55 -0.10 -6.35
N PRO A 43 -2.58 -0.14 -7.23
CA PRO A 43 -2.66 -1.11 -8.32
C PRO A 43 -1.44 -1.11 -9.23
N ASP A 44 -0.78 0.04 -9.44
CA ASP A 44 0.37 0.18 -10.34
C ASP A 44 1.73 -0.12 -9.69
N LEU A 45 1.76 -0.59 -8.44
CA LEU A 45 2.99 -1.06 -7.79
C LEU A 45 3.55 -2.33 -8.45
N ASP A 46 2.75 -3.04 -9.23
CA ASP A 46 3.19 -4.21 -9.99
C ASP A 46 3.90 -3.84 -11.31
N HIS A 47 3.75 -2.61 -11.81
CA HIS A 47 4.36 -2.20 -13.08
C HIS A 47 5.88 -1.93 -12.90
N GLU A 48 6.73 -2.57 -13.71
CA GLU A 48 8.22 -2.51 -13.57
C GLU A 48 8.79 -1.10 -13.55
N MET A 49 8.22 -0.22 -14.37
CA MET A 49 8.66 1.16 -14.49
C MET A 49 7.90 2.12 -13.57
N SER A 50 7.07 1.63 -12.65
CA SER A 50 6.31 2.51 -11.77
C SER A 50 7.24 3.19 -10.76
N LYS A 51 7.04 4.49 -10.58
CA LYS A 51 7.79 5.26 -9.58
C LYS A 51 7.48 4.78 -8.17
N GLY A 52 6.23 4.38 -7.93
CA GLY A 52 5.79 3.80 -6.66
C GLY A 52 6.55 2.53 -6.31
N ARG A 53 6.77 1.65 -7.30
CA ARG A 53 7.59 0.45 -7.11
C ARG A 53 9.02 0.79 -6.73
N LYS A 54 9.68 1.67 -7.49
CA LYS A 54 11.06 2.07 -7.18
C LYS A 54 11.19 2.69 -5.79
N LEU A 55 10.24 3.52 -5.38
CA LEU A 55 10.19 4.10 -4.04
C LEU A 55 10.01 3.03 -2.97
N LEU A 56 9.15 2.04 -3.20
CA LEU A 56 8.91 0.95 -2.28
C LEU A 56 10.13 0.02 -2.16
N ASP A 57 10.80 -0.30 -3.27
CA ASP A 57 12.08 -1.04 -3.27
C ASP A 57 13.16 -0.30 -2.46
N ILE A 58 13.31 1.01 -2.68
CA ILE A 58 14.23 1.86 -1.91
C ILE A 58 13.83 1.89 -0.42
N GLY A 59 12.54 2.01 -0.13
CA GLY A 59 12.00 2.00 1.23
C GLY A 59 12.32 0.70 1.97
N PHE A 60 12.21 -0.44 1.31
CA PHE A 60 12.59 -1.74 1.86
C PHE A 60 14.09 -1.83 2.20
N ILE A 61 14.96 -1.23 1.38
CA ILE A 61 16.39 -1.16 1.66
C ILE A 61 16.65 -0.30 2.90
N PHE A 62 16.09 0.91 2.96
CA PHE A 62 16.29 1.81 4.10
C PHE A 62 15.71 1.26 5.40
N SER A 63 14.53 0.66 5.36
CA SER A 63 13.93 0.01 6.53
C SER A 63 14.75 -1.19 7.01
N SER A 64 15.43 -1.91 6.11
CA SER A 64 16.37 -2.96 6.50
C SER A 64 17.56 -2.41 7.29
N PHE A 65 18.13 -1.27 6.87
CA PHE A 65 19.18 -0.59 7.64
C PHE A 65 18.66 -0.06 8.99
N ALA A 66 17.46 0.50 9.01
CA ALA A 66 16.84 1.00 10.23
C ALA A 66 16.59 -0.12 11.24
N ILE A 67 16.08 -1.27 10.78
CA ILE A 67 15.85 -2.45 11.63
C ILE A 67 17.16 -3.07 12.07
N LEU A 68 18.18 -3.14 11.19
CA LEU A 68 19.52 -3.59 11.59
C LEU A 68 20.08 -2.69 12.70
N TYR A 69 20.00 -1.36 12.53
CA TYR A 69 20.43 -0.40 13.53
C TYR A 69 19.67 -0.56 14.85
N TRP A 70 18.33 -0.66 14.79
CA TRP A 70 17.47 -0.82 15.95
C TRP A 70 17.68 -2.14 16.70
N SER A 71 17.86 -3.23 15.95
CA SER A 71 18.22 -4.55 16.49
C SER A 71 19.67 -4.61 16.98
N GLY A 72 20.48 -3.64 16.55
CA GLY A 72 21.84 -3.43 16.97
C GLY A 72 21.86 -3.02 18.44
N CYS A 73 22.54 -3.83 19.22
CA CYS A 73 22.73 -3.60 20.65
C CYS A 73 23.38 -2.24 20.93
N HIS A 74 22.73 -1.34 21.68
CA HIS A 74 23.29 -0.05 22.10
C HIS A 74 23.23 0.07 23.64
N GLY A 75 24.19 -0.54 24.35
CA GLY A 75 24.29 -0.45 25.82
C GLY A 75 25.01 -1.63 26.49
N GLU A 76 25.24 -1.52 27.80
CA GLU A 76 26.03 -2.49 28.60
C GLU A 76 25.24 -3.76 29.03
N ILE A 77 23.91 -3.76 28.93
CA ILE A 77 23.07 -4.93 29.21
C ILE A 77 22.21 -5.18 27.99
N CYS A 78 22.47 -6.29 27.29
CA CYS A 78 21.88 -6.47 25.98
C CYS A 78 21.74 -7.93 25.59
N SER A 79 20.50 -8.33 25.32
CA SER A 79 20.17 -9.54 24.56
C SER A 79 19.65 -9.07 23.20
N PRO A 80 20.47 -9.02 22.13
CA PRO A 80 19.97 -8.65 20.82
C PRO A 80 18.87 -9.63 20.43
N ASP A 81 17.66 -9.11 20.21
CA ASP A 81 16.56 -9.91 19.71
C ASP A 81 16.71 -10.07 18.19
N VAL A 82 17.56 -11.03 17.82
CA VAL A 82 17.85 -11.39 16.43
C VAL A 82 16.58 -11.86 15.70
N SER A 83 15.53 -12.26 16.43
CA SER A 83 14.28 -12.74 15.82
C SER A 83 13.59 -11.66 14.98
N ILE A 84 13.63 -10.40 15.40
CA ILE A 84 13.03 -9.27 14.65
C ILE A 84 13.77 -9.07 13.32
N PHE A 85 15.10 -9.12 13.34
CA PHE A 85 15.90 -8.99 12.14
C PHE A 85 15.69 -10.15 11.16
N ILE A 86 15.64 -11.40 11.66
CA ILE A 86 15.35 -12.58 10.83
C ILE A 86 13.95 -12.49 10.23
N MET A 87 12.95 -12.11 11.02
CA MET A 87 11.59 -11.92 10.55
C MET A 87 11.52 -10.84 9.46
N TRP A 88 12.26 -9.74 9.63
CA TRP A 88 12.34 -8.70 8.62
C TRP A 88 12.98 -9.17 7.31
N LEU A 89 14.08 -9.92 7.38
CA LEU A 89 14.70 -10.54 6.21
C LEU A 89 13.74 -11.53 5.51
N ALA A 90 12.93 -12.26 6.28
CA ALA A 90 11.91 -13.15 5.72
C ALA A 90 10.82 -12.36 4.97
N VAL A 91 10.36 -11.23 5.51
CA VAL A 91 9.40 -10.33 4.83
C VAL A 91 10.01 -9.75 3.55
N LEU A 92 11.27 -9.27 3.62
CA LEU A 92 12.00 -8.74 2.46
C LEU A 92 12.17 -9.81 1.36
N GLY A 93 12.59 -11.02 1.75
CA GLY A 93 12.73 -12.15 0.85
C GLY A 93 11.40 -12.55 0.22
N GLY A 94 10.34 -12.66 1.03
CA GLY A 94 8.98 -12.94 0.55
C GLY A 94 8.47 -11.90 -0.44
N TYR A 95 8.71 -10.60 -0.16
CA TYR A 95 8.41 -9.51 -1.07
C TYR A 95 9.11 -9.68 -2.43
N PHE A 96 10.43 -9.90 -2.44
CA PHE A 96 11.17 -10.09 -3.70
C PHE A 96 10.75 -11.36 -4.44
N LEU A 97 10.52 -12.47 -3.74
CA LEU A 97 10.03 -13.72 -4.35
C LEU A 97 8.66 -13.54 -4.99
N LEU A 98 7.72 -12.89 -4.29
CA LEU A 98 6.38 -12.60 -4.81
C LEU A 98 6.47 -11.83 -6.13
N PHE A 99 7.26 -10.77 -6.16
CA PHE A 99 7.39 -9.95 -7.37
C PHE A 99 8.31 -10.53 -8.44
N ARG A 100 9.20 -11.47 -8.10
CA ARG A 100 10.04 -12.14 -9.07
C ARG A 100 9.29 -13.27 -9.79
N PHE A 101 8.48 -14.03 -9.06
CA PHE A 101 7.86 -15.26 -9.57
C PHE A 101 6.38 -15.13 -9.91
N PHE A 102 5.63 -14.31 -9.18
CA PHE A 102 4.18 -14.17 -9.37
C PHE A 102 3.78 -12.92 -10.16
N LYS A 103 4.76 -12.16 -10.66
CA LYS A 103 4.53 -10.95 -11.44
C LYS A 103 4.18 -11.28 -12.91
N PRO A 104 2.98 -10.95 -13.38
CA PRO A 104 2.62 -11.10 -14.79
C PRO A 104 3.32 -10.05 -15.66
N LYS A 105 3.60 -10.40 -16.93
CA LYS A 105 4.25 -9.50 -17.91
C LYS A 105 3.44 -8.25 -18.25
N HIS A 106 2.12 -8.26 -18.06
CA HIS A 106 1.22 -7.14 -18.35
C HIS A 106 0.19 -7.01 -17.22
N ARG A 107 0.15 -5.86 -16.53
CA ARG A 107 -0.83 -5.42 -15.50
C ARG A 107 -1.52 -6.60 -14.79
N GLY A 108 -0.86 -7.05 -13.74
CA GLY A 108 -1.03 -8.34 -13.11
C GLY A 108 -2.07 -8.38 -12.01
N ILE A 109 -1.72 -9.12 -10.93
CA ILE A 109 -2.62 -9.50 -9.84
C ILE A 109 -3.24 -8.27 -9.15
N THR A 110 -2.51 -7.15 -9.07
CA THR A 110 -3.01 -5.91 -8.46
C THR A 110 -4.08 -5.19 -9.29
N HIS A 111 -4.34 -5.64 -10.52
CA HIS A 111 -5.49 -5.18 -11.31
C HIS A 111 -6.65 -6.19 -11.24
N SER A 112 -6.92 -6.75 -10.05
CA SER A 112 -8.03 -7.68 -9.81
C SER A 112 -8.88 -7.27 -8.61
N LEU A 113 -10.16 -7.65 -8.64
CA LEU A 113 -11.09 -7.48 -7.52
C LEU A 113 -10.64 -8.28 -6.29
N VAL A 114 -10.02 -9.45 -6.51
CA VAL A 114 -9.42 -10.23 -5.42
C VAL A 114 -8.32 -9.44 -4.72
N ALA A 115 -7.43 -8.79 -5.46
CA ALA A 115 -6.40 -7.94 -4.85
C ALA A 115 -7.00 -6.74 -4.11
N THR A 116 -8.06 -6.12 -4.62
CA THR A 116 -8.79 -5.08 -3.90
C THR A 116 -9.38 -5.60 -2.58
N PHE A 117 -9.98 -6.78 -2.59
CA PHE A 117 -10.55 -7.39 -1.38
C PHE A 117 -9.48 -7.71 -0.34
N VAL A 118 -8.37 -8.32 -0.76
CA VAL A 118 -7.22 -8.60 0.12
C VAL A 118 -6.62 -7.31 0.68
N PHE A 119 -6.45 -6.28 -0.16
CA PHE A 119 -5.99 -4.97 0.27
C PHE A 119 -6.93 -4.34 1.32
N GLY A 120 -8.25 -4.41 1.10
CA GLY A 120 -9.25 -3.95 2.06
C GLY A 120 -9.17 -4.70 3.39
N MET A 121 -9.04 -6.03 3.37
CA MET A 121 -8.86 -6.82 4.60
C MET A 121 -7.59 -6.43 5.37
N ILE A 122 -6.48 -6.22 4.67
CA ILE A 122 -5.22 -5.78 5.30
C ILE A 122 -5.42 -4.43 5.98
N ILE A 123 -6.04 -3.46 5.29
CA ILE A 123 -6.31 -2.14 5.89
C ILE A 123 -7.24 -2.26 7.09
N TYR A 124 -8.29 -3.08 6.99
CA TYR A 124 -9.24 -3.27 8.09
C TYR A 124 -8.59 -3.79 9.36
N VAL A 125 -7.68 -4.75 9.21
CA VAL A 125 -6.95 -5.34 10.34
C VAL A 125 -5.94 -4.35 10.94
N LEU A 126 -5.29 -3.53 10.11
CA LEU A 126 -4.20 -2.65 10.55
C LEU A 126 -4.66 -1.28 11.06
N LEU A 127 -5.76 -0.76 10.53
CA LEU A 127 -6.26 0.58 10.81
C LEU A 127 -7.68 0.49 11.37
N ASP A 128 -8.70 0.76 10.56
CA ASP A 128 -10.10 0.65 10.93
C ASP A 128 -11.01 0.55 9.68
N TRP A 129 -12.32 0.54 9.92
CA TRP A 129 -13.33 0.52 8.85
C TRP A 129 -13.33 1.78 7.98
N LYS A 130 -13.01 2.96 8.52
CA LYS A 130 -12.99 4.23 7.78
C LYS A 130 -11.90 4.21 6.73
N PHE A 131 -10.68 3.84 7.13
CA PHE A 131 -9.55 3.68 6.20
C PHE A 131 -9.80 2.55 5.21
N THR A 132 -10.51 1.49 5.61
CA THR A 132 -10.87 0.39 4.72
C THR A 132 -11.76 0.86 3.57
N VAL A 133 -12.84 1.58 3.88
CA VAL A 133 -13.78 2.11 2.87
C VAL A 133 -13.04 3.05 1.91
N VAL A 134 -12.23 3.96 2.46
CA VAL A 134 -11.40 4.89 1.69
C VAL A 134 -10.41 4.16 0.79
N GLY A 135 -9.68 3.20 1.35
CA GLY A 135 -8.66 2.45 0.63
C GLY A 135 -9.25 1.64 -0.51
N VAL A 136 -10.34 0.92 -0.24
CA VAL A 136 -11.06 0.15 -1.26
C VAL A 136 -11.61 1.06 -2.35
N LEU A 137 -12.20 2.21 -2.02
CA LEU A 137 -12.73 3.14 -3.02
C LEU A 137 -11.62 3.78 -3.86
N GLY A 138 -10.50 4.18 -3.23
CA GLY A 138 -9.31 4.64 -3.95
C GLY A 138 -8.85 3.58 -4.96
N TYR A 139 -8.66 2.35 -4.51
CA TYR A 139 -8.23 1.22 -5.34
C TYR A 139 -9.22 0.93 -6.49
N LEU A 140 -10.52 0.84 -6.19
CA LEU A 140 -11.56 0.59 -7.18
C LEU A 140 -11.66 1.72 -8.20
N SER A 141 -11.48 2.98 -7.79
CA SER A 141 -11.51 4.12 -8.71
C SER A 141 -10.43 4.01 -9.78
N HIS A 142 -9.27 3.46 -9.44
CA HIS A 142 -8.20 3.17 -10.39
C HIS A 142 -8.61 2.08 -11.39
N LEU A 143 -9.12 0.95 -10.89
CA LEU A 143 -9.57 -0.16 -11.75
C LEU A 143 -10.69 0.27 -12.71
N LEU A 144 -11.64 1.06 -12.22
CA LEU A 144 -12.73 1.63 -13.02
C LEU A 144 -12.21 2.59 -14.08
N ALA A 145 -11.28 3.48 -13.73
CA ALA A 145 -10.70 4.44 -14.66
C ALA A 145 -9.92 3.74 -15.79
N ASP A 146 -9.23 2.65 -15.48
CA ASP A 146 -8.47 1.86 -16.45
C ASP A 146 -9.32 0.85 -17.23
N LYS A 147 -10.60 0.65 -16.85
CA LYS A 147 -11.51 -0.37 -17.42
C LYS A 147 -10.94 -1.80 -17.38
N GLU A 148 -10.05 -2.06 -16.43
CA GLU A 148 -9.30 -3.32 -16.29
C GLU A 148 -9.79 -4.12 -15.07
N ILE A 149 -11.10 -4.16 -14.83
CA ILE A 149 -11.67 -4.92 -13.72
C ILE A 149 -11.63 -6.41 -14.06
N LYS A 150 -10.65 -7.13 -13.51
CA LYS A 150 -10.56 -8.59 -13.57
C LYS A 150 -11.08 -9.19 -12.28
N LEU A 151 -11.72 -10.35 -12.36
CA LEU A 151 -12.08 -11.10 -11.16
C LEU A 151 -10.82 -11.64 -10.47
N ILE A 152 -9.90 -12.21 -11.26
CA ILE A 152 -8.59 -12.77 -10.86
C ILE A 152 -7.52 -12.23 -11.79
#